data_AF-A0A2D7UEG0-F1
#
_entry.id   AF-A0A2D7UEG0-F1
#
_cell.length_a   1.000
_cell.length_b   1.000
_cell.length_c   1.000
_cell.angle_alpha   90.00
_cell.angle_beta   90.00
_cell.angle_gamma   90.00
#
_symmetry.space_group_name_H-M   'P 1'
#
loop_
_entity.id
_entity.type
_entity.pdbx_description
1 polymer ?
#
loop_
_entity_poly.entity_id
_entity_poly.type
_entity_poly.pdbx_seq_one_letter_code
_entity_poly.pdbx_strand_id
1 'polypeptide(L)'
;MNEKKRVPASPKTRKFARELGIDINLVSGTKRDGRVIEEDIKKFVKGISLEKNYDSKNQLKSEYLHSDFGEVETKEIPRIKKLAATHLSHAWNTIPHVTNHDEADVTDMEN
;
A
#
# COMPACT_ATOMS: atom_id res chain seq x y z
N MET A 1 -18.64 -4.80 -29.91
CA MET A 1 -19.67 -5.25 -28.95
C MET A 1 -19.04 -6.33 -28.09
N ASN A 2 -18.71 -6.02 -26.83
CA ASN A 2 -18.06 -6.99 -25.95
C ASN A 2 -19.15 -7.81 -25.24
N GLU A 3 -19.37 -9.05 -25.66
CA GLU A 3 -20.32 -9.95 -25.03
C GLU A 3 -19.91 -10.18 -23.57
N LYS A 4 -20.67 -9.61 -22.62
CA LYS A 4 -20.51 -9.93 -21.20
C LYS A 4 -20.92 -11.40 -20.99
N LYS A 5 -19.99 -12.32 -21.19
CA LYS A 5 -20.13 -13.74 -20.89
C LYS A 5 -20.40 -13.89 -19.40
N ARG A 6 -21.68 -14.06 -19.04
CA ARG A 6 -22.10 -14.15 -17.64
C ARG A 6 -21.57 -15.46 -17.06
N VAL A 7 -20.66 -15.38 -16.10
CA VAL A 7 -20.17 -16.57 -15.38
C VAL A 7 -21.35 -17.28 -14.73
N PRO A 8 -21.53 -18.60 -14.92
CA PRO A 8 -22.62 -19.34 -14.33
C PRO A 8 -22.49 -19.34 -12.80
N ALA A 9 -23.49 -18.79 -12.11
CA ALA A 9 -23.51 -18.71 -10.65
C ALA A 9 -24.94 -18.59 -10.14
N SER A 10 -25.20 -19.12 -8.94
CA SER A 10 -26.51 -18.99 -8.30
C SER A 10 -26.80 -17.53 -7.88
N PRO A 11 -28.07 -17.08 -7.83
CA PRO A 11 -28.41 -15.74 -7.33
C PRO A 11 -27.88 -15.46 -5.92
N LYS A 12 -27.87 -16.49 -5.04
CA LYS A 12 -27.31 -16.42 -3.69
C LYS A 12 -25.81 -16.10 -3.72
N THR A 13 -25.05 -16.82 -4.54
CA THR A 13 -23.61 -16.61 -4.73
C THR A 13 -23.29 -15.22 -5.28
N ARG A 14 -24.11 -14.71 -6.22
CA ARG A 14 -23.97 -13.33 -6.73
C ARG A 14 -24.29 -12.26 -5.70
N LYS A 15 -25.26 -12.50 -4.82
CA LYS A 15 -25.56 -11.59 -3.71
C LYS A 15 -24.37 -11.53 -2.75
N PHE A 16 -23.85 -12.69 -2.36
CA PHE A 16 -22.69 -12.81 -1.48
C PHE A 16 -21.43 -12.12 -2.04
N ALA A 17 -21.13 -12.28 -3.33
CA ALA A 17 -20.02 -11.58 -3.98
C ALA A 17 -20.16 -10.05 -3.89
N ARG A 18 -21.38 -9.52 -4.11
CA ARG A 18 -21.68 -8.08 -4.03
C ARG A 18 -21.59 -7.54 -2.61
N GLU A 19 -22.03 -8.31 -1.62
CA GLU A 19 -21.89 -7.94 -0.20
C GLU A 19 -20.42 -7.79 0.21
N LEU A 20 -19.52 -8.58 -0.38
CA LEU A 20 -18.07 -8.51 -0.17
C LEU A 20 -17.35 -7.55 -1.13
N GLY A 21 -18.07 -6.89 -2.05
CA GLY A 21 -17.49 -5.96 -3.03
C GLY A 21 -16.62 -6.64 -4.12
N ILE A 22 -16.81 -7.94 -4.38
CA ILE A 22 -16.01 -8.72 -5.33
C ILE A 22 -16.75 -8.89 -6.65
N ASP A 23 -16.07 -8.64 -7.77
CA ASP A 23 -16.59 -8.99 -9.09
C ASP A 23 -16.51 -10.50 -9.31
N ILE A 24 -17.68 -11.13 -9.48
CA ILE A 24 -17.81 -12.57 -9.69
C ILE A 24 -17.16 -13.05 -10.99
N ASN A 25 -16.90 -12.16 -11.95
CA ASN A 25 -16.21 -12.53 -13.19
C ASN A 25 -14.71 -12.81 -12.99
N LEU A 26 -14.13 -12.34 -11.89
CA LEU A 26 -12.73 -12.56 -11.53
C LEU A 26 -12.50 -13.85 -10.73
N VAL A 27 -13.58 -14.47 -10.25
CA VAL A 27 -13.52 -15.67 -9.41
C VAL A 27 -13.56 -16.92 -10.30
N SER A 28 -12.55 -17.77 -10.15
CA SER A 28 -12.51 -19.07 -10.83
C SER A 28 -13.52 -20.04 -10.19
N GLY A 29 -14.43 -20.58 -11.00
CA GLY A 29 -15.48 -21.49 -10.54
C GLY A 29 -15.05 -22.96 -10.60
N THR A 30 -15.22 -23.69 -9.49
CA THR A 30 -14.74 -25.08 -9.37
C THR A 30 -15.77 -26.13 -9.82
N LYS A 31 -17.07 -25.79 -9.93
CA LYS A 31 -18.13 -26.75 -10.31
C LYS A 31 -18.27 -26.92 -11.82
N ARG A 32 -19.05 -27.94 -12.22
CA ARG A 32 -19.41 -28.25 -13.62
C ARG A 32 -19.77 -26.98 -14.41
N ASP A 33 -19.23 -26.89 -15.62
CA ASP A 33 -19.34 -25.76 -16.54
C ASP A 33 -18.72 -24.45 -16.01
N GLY A 34 -17.74 -24.55 -15.09
CA GLY A 34 -17.07 -23.38 -14.49
C GLY A 34 -17.98 -22.59 -13.54
N ARG A 35 -18.94 -23.27 -12.90
CA ARG A 35 -19.91 -22.61 -12.01
C ARG A 35 -19.23 -22.16 -10.71
N VAL A 36 -19.40 -20.90 -10.37
CA VAL A 36 -18.88 -20.31 -9.12
C VAL A 36 -19.81 -20.64 -7.95
N ILE A 37 -19.23 -21.11 -6.85
CA ILE A 37 -19.92 -21.35 -5.58
C ILE A 37 -19.43 -20.41 -4.47
N GLU A 38 -20.12 -20.43 -3.33
CA GLU A 38 -19.81 -19.56 -2.18
C GLU A 38 -18.40 -19.86 -1.62
N GLU A 39 -17.98 -21.11 -1.66
CA GLU A 39 -16.66 -21.55 -1.22
C GLU A 39 -15.52 -20.96 -2.08
N ASP A 40 -15.74 -20.82 -3.39
CA ASP A 40 -14.75 -20.25 -4.31
C ASP A 40 -14.52 -18.77 -4.00
N ILE A 41 -15.59 -18.03 -3.68
CA ILE A 41 -15.50 -16.62 -3.26
C ILE A 41 -14.74 -16.51 -1.94
N LYS A 42 -15.03 -17.37 -0.95
CA LYS A 42 -14.32 -17.37 0.34
C LYS A 42 -12.82 -17.66 0.17
N LYS A 43 -12.46 -18.60 -0.70
CA LYS A 43 -11.06 -18.89 -1.05
C LYS A 43 -10.39 -17.70 -1.73
N PHE A 44 -11.08 -17.06 -2.66
CA PHE A 44 -10.59 -15.88 -3.37
C PHE A 44 -10.31 -14.70 -2.43
N VAL A 45 -11.21 -14.41 -1.48
CA VAL A 45 -11.00 -13.38 -0.44
C VAL A 45 -9.77 -13.68 0.41
N LYS A 46 -9.62 -14.95 0.84
CA LYS A 46 -8.48 -15.38 1.65
C LYS A 46 -7.16 -15.21 0.89
N GLY A 47 -7.16 -15.48 -0.41
CA GLY A 47 -6.01 -15.24 -1.30
C GLY A 47 -5.68 -13.76 -1.44
N ILE A 48 -6.67 -12.88 -1.66
CA ILE A 48 -6.45 -11.43 -1.76
C ILE A 48 -5.86 -10.84 -0.48
N SER A 49 -6.32 -11.28 0.69
CA SER A 49 -5.74 -10.82 1.96
C SER A 49 -4.27 -11.24 2.15
N LEU A 50 -3.83 -12.31 1.47
CA LEU A 50 -2.43 -12.75 1.45
C LEU A 50 -1.62 -12.06 0.33
N GLU A 51 -2.27 -11.68 -0.78
CA GLU A 51 -1.66 -11.03 -1.94
C GLU A 51 -1.71 -9.50 -1.94
N LYS A 52 -2.27 -8.86 -0.90
CA LYS A 52 -1.95 -7.46 -0.57
C LYS A 52 -0.51 -7.36 -0.08
N ASN A 53 0.43 -7.71 -0.95
CA ASN A 53 1.72 -7.03 -0.98
C ASN A 53 1.40 -5.56 -1.21
N TYR A 54 1.64 -4.76 -0.19
CA TYR A 54 1.74 -3.31 -0.28
C TYR A 54 2.93 -2.95 -1.18
N ASP A 55 2.87 -3.28 -2.47
CA ASP A 55 3.73 -2.72 -3.50
C ASP A 55 2.98 -1.59 -4.20
N SER A 56 2.27 -0.76 -3.43
CA SER A 56 2.10 0.65 -3.79
C SER A 56 3.45 1.34 -3.55
N LYS A 57 4.43 0.98 -4.39
CA LYS A 57 5.51 1.88 -4.75
C LYS A 57 4.86 3.09 -5.39
N ASN A 58 4.43 4.04 -4.57
CA ASN A 58 4.30 5.42 -4.97
C ASN A 58 5.74 5.91 -5.19
N GLN A 59 6.39 5.41 -6.25
CA GLN A 59 7.62 5.97 -6.74
C GLN A 59 7.21 7.31 -7.31
N LEU A 60 7.34 8.35 -6.48
CA LEU A 60 7.42 9.71 -6.99
C LEU A 60 8.52 9.68 -8.06
N LYS A 61 8.12 9.71 -9.33
CA LYS A 61 9.08 9.90 -10.41
C LYS A 61 9.59 11.32 -10.24
N SER A 62 10.83 11.45 -9.77
CA SER A 62 11.56 12.70 -9.89
C SER A 62 11.58 13.09 -11.36
N GLU A 63 11.20 14.33 -11.66
CA GLU A 63 11.19 14.87 -13.02
C GLU A 63 12.62 14.95 -13.59
N TYR A 64 13.61 15.13 -12.71
CA TYR A 64 15.03 15.20 -13.04
C TYR A 64 15.82 14.04 -12.43
N LEU A 65 16.86 13.60 -13.14
CA LEU A 65 17.81 12.64 -12.62
C LEU A 65 18.89 13.37 -11.83
N HIS A 66 19.45 12.71 -10.81
CA HIS A 66 20.51 13.30 -9.99
C HIS A 66 21.78 13.62 -10.81
N SER A 67 21.99 12.92 -11.93
CA SER A 67 23.08 13.16 -12.90
C SER A 67 22.97 14.50 -13.62
N ASP A 68 21.78 15.08 -13.71
CA ASP A 68 21.56 16.33 -14.44
C ASP A 68 22.23 17.52 -13.74
N PHE A 69 22.62 17.37 -12.46
CA PHE A 69 23.21 18.39 -11.61
C PHE A 69 24.72 18.22 -11.36
N GLY A 70 25.37 17.27 -12.03
CA GLY A 70 26.82 17.04 -11.93
C GLY A 70 27.22 15.59 -11.66
N GLU A 71 28.48 15.39 -11.24
CA GLU A 71 29.00 14.06 -10.92
C GLU A 71 28.30 13.48 -9.69
N VAL A 72 27.88 12.22 -9.79
CA VAL A 72 27.16 11.53 -8.72
C VAL A 72 28.01 10.39 -8.19
N GLU A 73 28.04 10.26 -6.85
CA GLU A 73 28.68 9.16 -6.15
C GLU A 73 27.63 8.36 -5.38
N THR A 74 27.72 7.03 -5.43
CA THR A 74 26.84 6.16 -4.64
C THR A 74 27.59 5.69 -3.39
N LYS A 75 27.04 5.99 -2.21
CA LYS A 75 27.60 5.57 -0.91
C LYS A 75 26.69 4.57 -0.23
N GLU A 76 27.28 3.55 0.38
CA GLU A 76 26.52 2.60 1.18
C GLU A 76 26.00 3.26 2.47
N ILE A 77 24.72 2.99 2.78
CA ILE A 77 24.10 3.51 4.00
C ILE A 77 24.58 2.69 5.22
N PRO A 78 25.15 3.32 6.26
CA PRO A 78 25.53 2.65 7.50
C PRO A 78 24.35 1.96 8.19
N ARG A 79 24.62 0.88 8.92
CA ARG A 79 23.58 0.06 9.59
C ARG A 79 22.70 0.88 10.56
N ILE A 80 23.29 1.80 11.33
CA ILE A 80 22.54 2.66 12.27
C ILE A 80 21.52 3.52 11.52
N LYS A 81 21.92 4.12 10.38
CA LYS A 81 21.01 4.93 9.56
C LYS A 81 19.89 4.09 8.95
N LYS A 82 20.18 2.87 8.48
CA LYS A 82 19.16 1.94 7.95
C LYS A 82 18.09 1.64 9.01
N LEU A 83 18.49 1.38 10.25
CA LEU A 83 17.56 1.08 11.34
C LEU A 83 16.78 2.31 11.82
N ALA A 84 17.43 3.48 11.84
CA ALA A 84 16.78 4.73 12.22
C ALA A 84 15.78 5.22 11.16
N ALA A 85 16.07 5.00 9.87
CA ALA A 85 15.28 5.51 8.75
C ALA A 85 13.81 5.04 8.78
N THR A 86 13.56 3.79 9.17
CA THR A 86 12.20 3.24 9.25
C THR A 86 11.37 3.97 10.31
N HIS A 87 11.95 4.18 11.48
CA HIS A 87 11.32 4.88 12.59
C HIS A 87 11.13 6.37 12.28
N LEU A 88 12.14 7.02 11.69
CA LEU A 88 12.08 8.43 11.31
C LEU A 88 11.00 8.68 10.25
N SER A 89 10.94 7.84 9.21
CA SER A 89 9.92 7.93 8.16
C SER A 89 8.52 7.73 8.72
N HIS A 90 8.33 6.76 9.62
CA HIS A 90 7.05 6.56 10.28
C HIS A 90 6.67 7.77 11.16
N ALA A 91 7.60 8.30 11.95
CA ALA A 91 7.36 9.48 12.77
C ALA A 91 6.92 10.68 11.91
N TRP A 92 7.65 10.96 10.82
CA TRP A 92 7.36 12.07 9.91
C TRP A 92 5.97 12.00 9.27
N ASN A 93 5.53 10.79 8.89
CA ASN A 93 4.25 10.61 8.23
C ASN A 93 3.06 10.55 9.21
N THR A 94 3.28 10.09 10.44
CA THR A 94 2.20 9.80 11.40
C THR A 94 1.99 10.92 12.41
N ILE A 95 3.04 11.64 12.81
CA ILE A 95 2.98 12.65 13.88
C ILE A 95 2.75 14.04 13.27
N PRO A 96 1.73 14.79 13.73
CA PRO A 96 1.57 16.19 13.36
C PRO A 96 2.60 17.04 14.12
N HIS A 97 3.80 17.16 13.56
CA HIS A 97 4.88 17.94 14.14
C HIS A 97 4.45 19.41 14.30
N VAL A 98 4.59 19.94 15.51
CA VAL A 98 4.45 21.36 15.82
C VAL A 98 5.77 21.80 16.44
N THR A 99 6.29 22.95 16.00
CA THR A 99 7.49 23.57 16.57
C THR A 99 7.08 24.89 17.22
N ASN A 100 7.53 25.12 18.45
CA ASN A 100 7.44 26.43 19.12
C ASN A 100 8.85 26.95 19.37
N HIS A 101 9.01 28.27 19.34
CA HIS A 101 10.27 28.95 19.61
C HIS A 101 10.00 30.05 20.63
N ASP A 102 10.75 30.01 21.73
CA ASP A 102 10.68 31.02 22.79
C ASP A 102 12.09 31.57 23.02
N GLU A 103 12.18 32.84 23.39
CA GLU A 103 13.45 33.49 23.74
C GLU A 103 13.64 33.46 25.26
N ALA A 104 14.87 33.19 25.70
CA ALA A 104 15.26 33.22 27.11
C ALA A 104 16.47 34.13 27.29
N ASP A 105 16.34 35.13 28.16
CA ASP A 105 17.44 35.97 28.62
C ASP A 105 18.22 35.22 29.72
N VAL A 106 19.53 35.08 29.54
CA VAL A 106 20.45 34.37 30.44
C VAL A 106 21.50 35.29 31.07
N THR A 107 21.31 36.62 30.98
CA THR A 107 22.26 37.62 31.47
C THR A 107 22.63 37.41 32.95
N ASP A 108 21.68 36.98 33.79
CA ASP A 108 21.90 36.77 35.23
C ASP A 108 22.56 35.41 35.58
N MET A 109 22.87 34.56 34.60
CA MET A 109 23.44 33.21 34.83
C MET A 109 24.98 33.15 34.79
N GLU A 110 25.65 34.20 34.33
CA GLU A 110 27.12 34.31 34.38
C GLU A 110 27.55 34.97 35.71
N ASN A 111 28.03 34.16 36.67
CA ASN A 111 28.79 34.58 37.85
C ASN A 111 30.16 33.89 37.86
#